data_AF-A0A158SQX9-F1
#
_entry.id   AF-A0A158SQX9-F1
#
_cell.length_a   1.000
_cell.length_b   1.000
_cell.length_c   1.000
_cell.angle_alpha   90.00
_cell.angle_beta   90.00
_cell.angle_gamma   90.00
#
_symmetry.space_group_name_H-M   'P 1'
#
loop_
_entity.id
_entity.type
_entity.pdbx_description
1 polymer ?
#
loop_
_entity_poly.entity_id
_entity_poly.type
_entity_poly.pdbx_seq_one_letter_code
_entity_poly.pdbx_strand_id
1 'polypeptide(L)' 'MDDSMRFLATAGALAALLAFVAWIGDRRRMKRRNLDSVGFMPWTTIFFWSLLAAVLLLGISGRAWLGVN' A
#
# COMPACT_ATOMS: atom_id res chain seq x y z
N MET A 1 0.70 -18.19 20.23
CA MET A 1 -0.07 -17.35 19.28
C MET A 1 0.71 -16.07 19.19
N ASP A 2 1.63 -16.04 18.25
CA ASP A 2 2.88 -15.32 18.43
C ASP A 2 2.66 -13.82 18.20
N ASP A 3 3.13 -13.00 19.14
CA ASP A 3 2.95 -11.55 19.11
C ASP A 3 3.53 -10.92 17.84
N SER A 4 4.59 -11.51 17.30
CA SER A 4 5.18 -11.16 16.00
C SER A 4 4.18 -11.28 14.86
N MET A 5 3.35 -12.32 14.85
CA MET A 5 2.35 -12.55 13.81
C MET A 5 1.23 -11.51 13.86
N ARG A 6 0.84 -11.09 15.08
CA ARG A 6 -0.13 -10.02 15.29
C ARG A 6 0.41 -8.66 14.83
N PHE A 7 1.70 -8.39 15.07
CA PHE A 7 2.37 -7.20 14.56
C PHE A 7 2.44 -7.17 13.03
N LEU A 8 2.81 -8.28 12.39
CA LEU A 8 2.84 -8.40 10.94
C LEU A 8 1.46 -8.23 10.31
N ALA A 9 0.42 -8.84 10.90
CA ALA A 9 -0.96 -8.73 10.41
C ALA A 9 -1.51 -7.30 10.53
N THR A 10 -1.30 -6.64 11.67
CA THR A 10 -1.75 -5.26 11.91
C THR A 10 -0.99 -4.26 11.04
N ALA A 11 0.33 -4.40 10.89
CA ALA A 11 1.15 -3.59 10.00
C ALA A 11 0.77 -3.79 8.52
N GLY A 12 0.51 -5.03 8.10
CA GLY A 12 0.02 -5.35 6.76
C GLY A 12 -1.36 -4.75 6.47
N ALA A 13 -2.28 -4.80 7.44
CA ALA A 13 -3.60 -4.18 7.32
C ALA A 13 -3.53 -2.64 7.23
N LEU A 14 -2.65 -2.01 8.02
CA LEU A 14 -2.40 -0.56 7.93
C LEU A 14 -1.79 -0.16 6.59
N ALA A 15 -0.82 -0.94 6.09
CA ALA A 15 -0.23 -0.71 4.77
C ALA A 15 -1.25 -0.90 3.64
N ALA A 16 -2.13 -1.90 3.73
CA ALA A 16 -3.22 -2.11 2.78
C ALA A 16 -4.24 -0.95 2.78
N LEU A 17 -4.60 -0.44 3.96
CA LEU A 17 -5.44 0.75 4.10
C LEU A 17 -4.78 1.99 3.46
N LEU A 18 -3.48 2.21 3.71
CA LEU A 18 -2.72 3.29 3.08
C LEU A 18 -2.69 3.15 1.55
N ALA A 19 -2.45 1.93 1.03
CA ALA A 19 -2.50 1.65 -0.40
C ALA A 19 -3.89 1.92 -1.01
N PHE A 20 -4.96 1.58 -0.28
CA PHE A 20 -6.34 1.85 -0.71
C PHE A 20 -6.66 3.35 -0.73
N VAL A 21 -6.23 4.09 0.29
CA VAL A 21 -6.35 5.56 0.33
C VAL A 21 -5.55 6.21 -0.79
N ALA A 22 -4.34 5.73 -1.05
CA ALA A 22 -3.50 6.19 -2.16
C ALA A 22 -4.14 5.88 -3.53
N TRP A 23 -4.75 4.70 -3.69
CA TRP A 23 -5.52 4.33 -4.88
C TRP A 23 -6.70 5.28 -5.11
N ILE A 24 -7.44 5.63 -4.04
CA ILE A 24 -8.53 6.61 -4.14
C ILE A 24 -7.99 7.99 -4.54
N GLY A 25 -6.83 8.38 -4.02
CA GLY A 25 -6.12 9.61 -4.42
C GLY A 25 -5.75 9.63 -5.91
N ASP A 26 -5.23 8.51 -6.43
CA ASP A 26 -4.84 8.36 -7.83
C ASP A 26 -6.07 8.29 -8.76
N ARG A 27 -7.14 7.62 -8.33
CA ARG A 27 -8.43 7.58 -9.06
C ARG A 27 -9.14 8.94 -9.05
N ARG A 28 -8.96 9.75 -7.99
CA ARG A 28 -9.38 11.16 -7.96
C ARG A 28 -8.55 12.05 -8.88
N ARG A 29 -7.29 11.70 -9.16
CA ARG A 29 -6.46 12.38 -10.18
C ARG A 29 -6.88 12.03 -11.61
N MET A 30 -7.25 10.78 -11.88
CA MET A 30 -7.77 10.34 -13.19
C MET A 30 -9.08 11.04 -13.60
N LYS A 31 -9.82 11.64 -12.65
CA LYS A 31 -11.04 12.42 -12.92
C LYS A 31 -10.80 13.94 -13.03
N ARG A 32 -9.55 14.41 -13.13
CA ARG A 32 -9.25 15.84 -13.31
C ARG A 32 -9.22 16.22 -14.79
N ARG A 33 -10.08 17.18 -15.15
CA ARG A 33 -10.25 17.81 -16.48
C ARG A 33 -9.11 18.78 -16.86
N ASN A 34 -8.12 18.99 -15.99
CA ASN A 34 -7.03 19.95 -16.19
C ASN A 34 -5.69 19.31 -15.80
N LEU A 35 -4.91 18.90 -16.81
CA LEU A 35 -3.59 18.25 -16.63
C LEU A 35 -2.48 19.25 -16.23
N ASP A 36 -2.67 20.56 -16.47
CA ASP A 36 -1.62 21.57 -16.32
C ASP A 36 -1.51 22.20 -14.93
N SER A 37 -2.36 21.80 -13.98
CA SER A 37 -2.15 22.11 -12.57
C SER A 37 -1.08 21.14 -12.03
N VAL A 38 0.20 21.48 -12.25
CA VAL A 38 1.37 20.81 -11.66
C VAL A 38 1.28 20.82 -10.13
N GLY A 39 0.53 19.88 -9.59
CA GLY A 39 0.50 19.61 -8.17
C GLY A 39 1.88 19.11 -7.78
N PHE A 40 2.62 19.97 -7.07
CA PHE A 40 4.00 19.85 -6.58
C PHE A 40 4.41 18.50 -5.98
N MET A 41 3.45 17.62 -5.72
CA MET A 41 3.64 16.34 -5.06
C MET A 41 3.58 15.18 -6.08
N PRO A 42 4.57 14.28 -6.13
CA PRO A 42 4.58 13.11 -7.02
C PRO A 42 3.76 11.95 -6.42
N TRP A 43 2.42 12.03 -6.53
CA TRP A 43 1.51 11.03 -5.96
C TRP A 43 1.68 9.62 -6.53
N THR A 44 2.05 9.49 -7.82
CA THR A 44 2.32 8.19 -8.44
C THR A 44 3.51 7.48 -7.80
N THR A 45 4.56 8.23 -7.46
CA THR A 45 5.73 7.70 -6.74
C THR A 45 5.35 7.26 -5.33
N ILE A 46 4.57 8.05 -4.60
CA ILE A 46 4.07 7.70 -3.26
C ILE A 46 3.18 6.45 -3.32
N PHE A 47 2.28 6.35 -4.30
CA PHE A 47 1.44 5.19 -4.52
C PHE A 47 2.27 3.93 -4.81
N PHE A 48 3.24 4.04 -5.73
CA PHE A 48 4.11 2.92 -6.10
C PHE A 48 4.88 2.37 -4.89
N TRP A 49 5.54 3.23 -4.12
CA TRP A 49 6.29 2.80 -2.93
C TRP A 49 5.39 2.25 -1.83
N SER A 50 4.20 2.84 -1.62
CA SER A 50 3.24 2.36 -0.62
C SER A 50 2.67 0.98 -1.00
N LEU A 51 2.33 0.79 -2.28
CA LEU A 51 1.83 -0.48 -2.81
C LEU A 51 2.92 -1.55 -2.77
N LEU A 52 4.15 -1.22 -3.16
CA LEU A 52 5.30 -2.11 -3.09
C LEU A 52 5.52 -2.61 -1.65
N ALA A 53 5.54 -1.69 -0.68
CA ALA A 53 5.70 -2.05 0.73
C ALA A 53 4.55 -2.96 1.22
N ALA A 54 3.29 -2.64 0.85
CA ALA A 54 2.14 -3.45 1.22
C ALA A 54 2.23 -4.88 0.66
N VAL A 55 2.58 -5.03 -0.62
CA VAL A 55 2.71 -6.35 -1.27
C VAL A 55 3.87 -7.16 -0.67
N LEU A 56 5.01 -6.52 -0.38
CA LEU A 56 6.14 -7.20 0.24
C LEU A 56 5.81 -7.70 1.65
N LEU A 57 5.21 -6.85 2.50
CA LEU A 57 4.86 -7.20 3.87
C LEU A 57 3.77 -8.29 3.92
N LEU A 58 2.72 -8.15 3.10
CA LEU A 58 1.67 -9.16 2.98
C LEU A 58 2.19 -10.46 2.36
N GLY A 59 3.09 -10.38 1.39
CA GLY A 59 3.70 -11.54 0.76
C GLY A 59 4.57 -12.33 1.74
N ILE A 60 5.38 -11.66 2.55
CA ILE A 60 6.21 -12.30 3.59
C ILE A 60 5.32 -12.92 4.67
N SER A 61 4.33 -12.17 5.19
CA SER A 61 3.40 -12.69 6.19
C SER A 61 2.57 -13.86 5.65
N GLY A 62 2.14 -13.80 4.39
CA GLY A 62 1.40 -14.85 3.72
C GLY A 62 2.25 -16.09 3.51
N ARG A 63 3.52 -15.94 3.11
CA ARG A 63 4.46 -17.07 3.00
C ARG A 63 4.73 -17.73 4.35
N ALA A 64 4.92 -16.93 5.40
CA ALA A 64 5.06 -17.46 6.76
C ALA A 64 3.81 -18.24 7.22
N TRP A 65 2.61 -17.79 6.83
CA TRP A 65 1.36 -18.50 7.15
C TRP A 65 1.17 -19.77 6.33
N LEU A 66 1.61 -19.78 5.07
CA LEU A 66 1.49 -20.93 4.16
C LEU A 66 2.56 -22.02 4.42
N GLY A 67 3.47 -21.82 5.37
CA GLY A 67 4.48 -22.83 5.75
C GLY A 67 5.49 -23.15 4.65
N VAL A 68 5.62 -22.27 3.65
CA VAL A 68 6.60 -22.43 2.57
C VAL A 68 7.95 -21.92 3.10
N ASN A 69 8.78 -22.85 3.58
CA ASN A 69 10.14 -22.61 4.06
C ASN A 69 11.16 -22.78 2.94
#